data_AF-A0A7J0FCP7-F1
#
_entry.id   AF-A0A7J0FCP7-F1
#
_cell.length_a   1.000
_cell.length_b   1.000
_cell.length_c   1.000
_cell.angle_alpha   90.00
_cell.angle_beta   90.00
_cell.angle_gamma   90.00
#
_symmetry.space_group_name_H-M   'P 1'
#
loop_
_entity.id
_entity.type
_entity.pdbx_description
1 polymer ?
#
loop_
_entity_poly.entity_id
_entity_poly.type
_entity_poly.pdbx_seq_one_letter_code
_entity_poly.pdbx_strand_id
1 'polypeptide(L)'
;MPQVDLHEGDWGDHGSIKVWTRVLEGKVETYKEKITIDEENKAVHLKALEVDVFEFYESYNIIFQFIPKGETNVVKTTLEYGKQNEDLPPPDKYMNFFLVNRLVKDVDAKLVQGQ
;
A
#
# COMPACT_ATOMS: atom_id res chain seq x y z
N MET A 1 9.02 4.51 -12.56
CA MET A 1 8.13 4.45 -11.37
C MET A 1 6.79 3.91 -11.83
N PRO A 2 6.02 3.19 -11.00
CA PRO A 2 4.67 2.78 -11.38
C PRO A 2 3.78 4.02 -11.64
N GLN A 3 2.88 3.93 -12.60
CA GLN A 3 1.79 4.89 -12.81
C GLN A 3 0.70 4.64 -11.76
N VAL A 4 0.05 5.71 -11.29
CA VAL A 4 -1.02 5.64 -10.30
C VAL A 4 -2.21 6.45 -10.81
N ASP A 5 -3.35 5.79 -10.95
CA ASP A 5 -4.60 6.41 -11.38
C ASP A 5 -5.65 6.25 -10.29
N LEU A 6 -6.40 7.32 -10.03
CA LEU A 6 -7.59 7.26 -9.18
C LEU A 6 -8.73 6.67 -10.00
N HIS A 7 -9.32 5.59 -9.49
CA HIS A 7 -10.41 4.89 -10.15
C HIS A 7 -11.77 5.34 -9.60
N GLU A 8 -11.89 5.46 -8.28
CA GLU A 8 -13.12 5.91 -7.60
C GLU A 8 -12.81 6.76 -6.37
N GLY A 9 -13.69 7.72 -6.08
CA GLY A 9 -13.59 8.63 -4.94
C GLY A 9 -12.59 9.76 -5.18
N ASP A 10 -12.04 10.28 -4.07
CA ASP A 10 -11.06 11.36 -4.04
C ASP A 10 -9.72 10.88 -3.46
N TRP A 11 -8.64 11.58 -3.82
CA TRP A 11 -7.29 11.20 -3.42
C TRP A 11 -7.10 11.25 -1.89
N GLY A 12 -6.95 10.07 -1.28
CA GLY A 12 -6.62 9.95 0.14
C GLY A 12 -7.84 9.79 1.06
N ASP A 13 -9.04 9.82 0.50
CA ASP A 13 -10.27 9.69 1.28
C ASP A 13 -10.59 8.22 1.60
N HIS A 14 -11.35 8.04 2.68
CA HIS A 14 -11.90 6.75 3.05
C HIS A 14 -12.78 6.23 1.91
N GLY A 15 -12.52 4.99 1.49
CA GLY A 15 -13.26 4.30 0.43
C GLY A 15 -12.68 4.51 -0.97
N SER A 16 -11.72 5.41 -1.16
CA SER A 16 -11.10 5.68 -2.47
C SER A 16 -10.42 4.43 -3.05
N ILE A 17 -10.47 4.29 -4.37
CA ILE A 17 -9.88 3.16 -5.10
C ILE A 17 -8.83 3.69 -6.07
N LYS A 18 -7.65 3.09 -6.03
CA LYS A 18 -6.52 3.44 -6.89
C LYS A 18 -6.06 2.22 -7.68
N VAL A 19 -5.58 2.44 -8.90
CA VAL A 19 -4.94 1.42 -9.72
C VAL A 19 -3.48 1.80 -9.92
N TRP A 20 -2.60 0.88 -9.60
CA TRP A 20 -1.18 0.98 -9.82
C TRP A 20 -0.81 0.15 -11.04
N THR A 21 -0.14 0.75 -12.00
CA THR A 21 0.29 0.07 -13.22
C THR A 21 1.82 0.14 -13.33
N ARG A 22 2.47 -1.00 -13.57
CA ARG A 22 3.91 -1.06 -13.85
C ARG A 22 4.20 -1.93 -15.05
N VAL A 23 5.28 -1.61 -15.75
CA VAL A 23 5.83 -2.47 -16.81
C VAL A 23 7.12 -3.09 -16.28
N LEU A 24 7.15 -4.42 -16.20
CA LEU A 24 8.32 -5.19 -15.80
C LEU A 24 8.64 -6.20 -16.90
N GLU A 25 9.86 -6.12 -17.45
CA GLU A 25 10.31 -7.03 -18.52
C GLU A 25 9.36 -7.12 -19.73
N GLY A 26 8.64 -6.04 -20.03
CA GLY A 26 7.67 -5.97 -21.12
C GLY A 26 6.26 -6.48 -20.77
N LYS A 27 6.04 -7.07 -19.58
CA LYS A 27 4.70 -7.40 -19.06
C LYS A 27 4.13 -6.20 -18.31
N VAL A 28 2.88 -5.86 -18.61
CA VAL A 28 2.10 -4.89 -17.82
C VAL A 28 1.51 -5.63 -16.64
N GLU A 29 1.71 -5.09 -15.44
CA GLU A 29 1.13 -5.62 -14.21
C GLU A 29 0.33 -4.52 -13.52
N THR A 30 -0.90 -4.84 -13.14
CA THR A 30 -1.78 -3.94 -12.39
C THR A 30 -2.01 -4.40 -10.96
N TYR A 31 -2.24 -3.44 -10.07
CA TYR A 31 -2.62 -3.65 -8.69
C TYR A 31 -3.65 -2.60 -8.28
N LYS A 32 -4.89 -3.03 -8.08
CA LYS A 32 -6.02 -2.19 -7.67
C LYS A 32 -6.23 -2.34 -6.18
N GLU A 33 -6.32 -1.21 -5.48
CA GLU A 33 -6.53 -1.20 -4.04
C GLU A 33 -7.61 -0.23 -3.60
N LYS A 34 -8.25 -0.56 -2.49
CA LYS A 34 -9.16 0.32 -1.76
C LYS A 34 -8.49 0.83 -0.49
N ILE A 35 -8.63 2.13 -0.24
CA ILE A 35 -8.19 2.78 0.98
C ILE A 35 -9.34 2.80 1.97
N THR A 36 -9.09 2.41 3.22
CA THR A 36 -10.01 2.66 4.33
C THR A 36 -9.25 3.24 5.50
N ILE A 37 -9.81 4.29 6.10
CA ILE A 37 -9.24 4.99 7.25
C ILE A 37 -9.95 4.49 8.51
N ASP A 38 -9.16 4.07 9.50
CA ASP A 38 -9.56 3.76 10.86
C ASP A 38 -9.03 4.87 11.77
N GLU A 39 -9.90 5.83 12.09
CA GLU A 39 -9.54 6.98 12.92
C GLU A 39 -9.27 6.59 14.38
N GLU A 40 -9.98 5.59 14.89
CA GLU A 40 -9.87 5.12 16.28
C GLU A 40 -8.47 4.55 16.53
N ASN A 41 -7.99 3.70 15.62
CA ASN A 41 -6.66 3.08 15.73
C ASN A 41 -5.56 3.90 15.06
N LYS A 42 -5.89 5.08 14.51
CA LYS A 42 -4.98 5.93 13.72
C LYS A 42 -4.28 5.13 12.63
N ALA A 43 -5.07 4.37 11.86
CA ALA A 43 -4.57 3.46 10.85
C ALA A 43 -5.19 3.72 9.48
N VAL A 44 -4.40 3.48 8.44
CA VAL A 44 -4.85 3.45 7.04
C VAL A 44 -4.64 2.04 6.53
N HIS A 45 -5.72 1.43 6.04
CA HIS A 45 -5.70 0.12 5.44
C HIS A 45 -5.78 0.25 3.93
N LEU A 46 -4.95 -0.52 3.24
CA LEU A 46 -4.84 -0.59 1.80
C LEU A 46 -5.12 -2.02 1.42
N LYS A 47 -6.37 -2.27 1.00
CA LYS A 47 -6.88 -3.59 0.70
C LYS A 47 -6.79 -3.85 -0.80
N ALA A 48 -6.12 -4.93 -1.20
CA ALA A 48 -6.13 -5.37 -2.59
C ALA A 48 -7.55 -5.73 -3.03
N LEU A 49 -7.97 -5.24 -4.20
CA LEU A 49 -9.23 -5.60 -4.84
C LEU A 49 -9.00 -6.52 -6.04
N GLU A 50 -8.04 -6.18 -6.90
CA GLU A 50 -7.69 -6.93 -8.11
C GLU A 50 -6.20 -6.81 -8.33
N VAL A 51 -5.51 -7.91 -8.64
CA VAL A 51 -4.05 -7.88 -8.75
C VAL A 51 -3.52 -8.88 -9.77
N ASP A 52 -2.80 -8.38 -10.77
CA ASP A 52 -2.06 -9.22 -11.72
C ASP A 52 -0.71 -9.69 -11.16
N VAL A 53 -0.14 -8.93 -10.22
CA VAL A 53 1.13 -9.23 -9.52
C VAL A 53 1.02 -10.45 -8.59
N PHE A 54 -0.19 -10.89 -8.24
CA PHE A 54 -0.46 -11.91 -7.22
C PHE A 54 -0.97 -13.23 -7.78
N GLU A 55 -0.45 -13.68 -8.93
CA GLU A 55 -0.50 -15.12 -9.27
C GLU A 55 0.09 -16.04 -8.16
N PHE A 56 0.65 -15.44 -7.10
CA PHE A 56 1.22 -16.07 -5.91
C PHE A 56 0.40 -15.90 -4.61
N TYR A 57 -0.51 -14.92 -4.49
CA TYR A 57 -1.17 -14.61 -3.21
C TYR A 57 -2.69 -14.40 -3.39
N GLU A 58 -3.48 -15.08 -2.56
CA GLU A 58 -4.94 -14.94 -2.53
C GLU A 58 -5.36 -13.58 -1.93
N SER A 59 -4.59 -13.06 -0.98
CA SER A 59 -4.83 -11.74 -0.40
C SER A 59 -3.53 -11.03 -0.08
N TYR A 60 -3.59 -9.69 -0.09
CA TYR A 60 -2.47 -8.83 0.24
C TYR A 60 -3.00 -7.47 0.68
N ASN A 61 -2.85 -7.17 1.97
CA ASN A 61 -3.34 -5.94 2.58
C ASN A 61 -2.21 -5.28 3.36
N ILE A 62 -2.04 -3.98 3.18
CA ILE A 62 -1.08 -3.19 3.95
C ILE A 62 -1.85 -2.35 4.95
N ILE A 63 -1.36 -2.32 6.19
CA ILE A 63 -1.88 -1.45 7.25
C ILE A 63 -0.76 -0.54 7.71
N PHE A 64 -0.98 0.77 7.59
CA PHE A 64 -0.11 1.79 8.16
C PHE A 64 -0.74 2.33 9.43
N GLN A 65 -0.14 2.04 10.58
CA GLN A 65 -0.57 2.56 11.87
C GLN A 65 0.37 3.65 12.36
N PHE A 66 -0.17 4.83 12.66
CA PHE A 66 0.59 5.98 13.11
C PHE A 66 0.62 6.02 14.63
N ILE A 67 1.82 5.85 15.21
CA ILE A 67 2.05 5.78 16.65
C ILE A 67 2.87 7.00 17.07
N PRO A 68 2.26 7.99 17.76
CA PRO A 68 2.99 9.13 18.29
C PRO A 68 4.04 8.71 19.33
N LYS A 69 5.26 9.25 19.21
CA LYS A 69 6.36 9.08 20.16
C LYS A 69 7.04 10.42 20.44
N GLY A 70 6.42 11.20 21.32
CA GLY A 70 6.86 12.56 21.64
C GLY A 70 6.78 13.47 20.41
N GLU A 71 7.93 14.04 20.03
CA GLU A 71 8.05 14.92 18.85
C GLU A 71 8.15 14.16 17.52
N THR A 72 8.24 12.83 17.58
CA THR A 72 8.33 11.97 16.38
C THR A 72 7.09 11.12 16.22
N ASN A 73 6.79 10.72 14.99
CA ASN A 73 5.80 9.69 14.71
C ASN A 73 6.51 8.44 14.20
N VAL A 74 6.11 7.28 14.73
CA VAL A 74 6.52 5.98 14.18
C VAL A 74 5.37 5.43 13.37
N VAL A 75 5.63 5.09 12.11
CA VAL A 75 4.68 4.35 11.29
C VAL A 75 4.98 2.86 11.46
N LYS A 76 4.08 2.14 12.13
CA LYS A 76 4.10 0.67 12.15
C LYS A 76 3.41 0.19 10.88
N THR A 77 4.13 -0.57 10.07
CA THR A 77 3.55 -1.18 8.87
C THR A 77 3.32 -2.68 9.10
N THR A 78 2.10 -3.13 8.84
CA THR A 78 1.73 -4.54 8.85
C THR A 78 1.37 -4.97 7.43
N LEU A 79 1.86 -6.13 7.01
CA LEU A 79 1.48 -6.78 5.76
C LEU A 79 0.73 -8.07 6.09
N GLU A 80 -0.55 -8.10 5.74
CA GLU A 80 -1.39 -9.30 5.85
C GLU A 80 -1.49 -9.93 4.47
N TYR A 81 -1.21 -11.23 4.36
CA TYR A 81 -1.27 -11.93 3.09
C TYR A 81 -1.73 -13.37 3.25
N GLY A 82 -2.43 -13.86 2.24
CA GLY A 82 -2.79 -15.26 2.07
C GLY A 82 -2.00 -15.83 0.90
N LYS A 83 -1.27 -16.92 1.10
CA LYS A 83 -0.56 -17.58 0.01
C LYS A 83 -1.53 -18.40 -0.81
N GLN A 84 -1.33 -18.43 -2.12
CA GLN A 84 -2.11 -19.32 -2.99
C GLN A 84 -1.66 -20.79 -2.85
N ASN A 85 -0.42 -21.02 -2.41
CA ASN A 85 0.14 -22.32 -2.02
C ASN A 85 1.17 -22.09 -0.90
N GLU A 86 1.25 -23.00 0.08
CA GLU A 86 2.20 -22.95 1.21
C GLU A 86 3.67 -22.84 0.79
N ASP A 87 4.03 -23.42 -0.36
CA ASP A 87 5.38 -23.46 -0.93
C ASP A 87 5.90 -22.07 -1.36
N LEU A 88 5.00 -21.10 -1.49
CA LEU A 88 5.39 -19.76 -1.92
C LEU A 88 6.12 -19.02 -0.80
N PRO A 89 7.22 -18.29 -1.11
CA PRO A 89 7.93 -17.52 -0.09
C PRO A 89 7.05 -16.38 0.44
N PRO A 90 7.36 -15.81 1.61
CA PRO A 90 6.78 -14.56 2.06
C PRO A 90 7.03 -13.42 1.05
N PRO A 91 6.15 -12.40 0.97
CA PRO A 91 6.25 -11.30 0.01
C PRO A 91 7.32 -10.25 0.35
N ASP A 92 8.43 -10.63 0.99
CA ASP A 92 9.45 -9.69 1.51
C ASP A 92 10.04 -8.77 0.44
N LYS A 93 10.24 -9.31 -0.78
CA LYS A 93 10.76 -8.54 -1.93
C LYS A 93 9.79 -7.45 -2.38
N TYR A 94 8.48 -7.74 -2.34
CA TYR A 94 7.44 -6.78 -2.69
C TYR A 94 7.29 -5.73 -1.59
N MET A 95 7.34 -6.16 -0.33
CA MET A 95 7.29 -5.29 0.84
C MET A 95 8.33 -4.18 0.74
N ASN A 96 9.61 -4.49 0.47
CA ASN A 96 10.63 -3.45 0.36
C ASN A 96 10.37 -2.46 -0.80
N PHE A 97 9.96 -2.94 -1.97
CA PHE A 97 9.70 -2.07 -3.12
C PHE A 97 8.46 -1.18 -2.92
N PHE A 98 7.37 -1.74 -2.39
CA PHE A 98 6.12 -1.02 -2.16
C PHE A 98 6.23 -0.07 -0.96
N LEU A 99 6.87 -0.47 0.15
CA LEU A 99 7.08 0.38 1.31
C LEU A 99 7.96 1.58 0.98
N VAL A 100 9.08 1.39 0.30
CA VAL A 100 9.95 2.50 -0.11
C VAL A 100 9.22 3.46 -1.05
N ASN A 101 8.49 2.96 -2.05
CA ASN A 101 7.78 3.86 -2.96
C ASN A 101 6.57 4.56 -2.32
N ARG A 102 5.84 3.92 -1.39
CA ARG A 102 4.68 4.51 -0.70
C ARG A 102 5.09 5.49 0.40
N LEU A 103 6.06 5.14 1.24
CA LEU A 103 6.47 5.96 2.38
C LEU A 103 7.33 7.15 1.96
N VAL A 104 8.27 6.96 1.01
CA VAL A 104 9.26 8.00 0.65
C VAL A 104 8.67 9.09 -0.24
N LYS A 105 7.55 8.87 -0.94
CA LYS A 105 6.98 9.87 -1.87
C LYS A 105 5.75 10.60 -1.35
N ASP A 106 4.84 9.90 -0.68
CA ASP A 106 3.55 10.51 -0.30
C ASP A 106 3.56 11.09 1.12
N VAL A 107 4.31 10.47 2.05
CA VAL A 107 4.33 10.86 3.47
C VAL A 107 5.40 11.94 3.72
N ASP A 108 6.60 11.79 3.15
CA ASP A 108 7.69 12.76 3.34
C ASP A 108 7.38 14.12 2.68
N ALA A 109 6.80 14.12 1.48
CA ALA A 109 6.45 15.34 0.76
C ALA A 109 5.33 16.16 1.44
N LYS A 110 4.49 15.52 2.26
CA LYS A 110 3.34 16.17 2.93
C LYS A 110 3.59 16.52 4.39
N LEU A 111 4.50 15.82 5.08
CA LEU A 111 4.83 16.12 6.48
C LEU A 111 5.81 17.31 6.62
N VAL A 112 6.65 17.57 5.61
CA VAL A 112 7.61 18.70 5.64
C VAL A 112 6.94 20.05 5.33
N GLN A 113 5.78 20.07 4.66
CA GLN A 113 5.08 21.32 4.32
C GLN A 113 4.13 21.82 5.42
N GLY A 114 4.02 21.09 6.54
CA GLY A 114 3.18 21.44 7.68
C GLY A 114 3.92 22.04 8.88
N GLN A 115 5.20 22.42 8.72
CA GLN A 115 5.98 23.18 9.72
C GLN A 115 6.14 24.64 9.32
#